data_AF-A0A2E7EM22-F1
#
_entry.id   AF-A0A2E7EM22-F1
#
_cell.length_a   1.000
_cell.length_b   1.000
_cell.length_c   1.000
_cell.angle_alpha   90.00
_cell.angle_beta   90.00
_cell.angle_gamma   90.00
#
_symmetry.space_group_name_H-M   'P 1'
#
loop_
_entity.id
_entity.type
_entity.pdbx_description
1 polymer ?
#
loop_
_entity_poly.entity_id
_entity_poly.type
_entity_poly.pdbx_seq_one_letter_code
_entity_poly.pdbx_strand_id
1 'polypeptide(L)'
;MNLLDRLVRNRGTEKDVRDYLDQQGWEGKFAQFDYLELFAIQRPGWVQVFKFSLRVPDSEGEWSRWLGVVRDDERNSIQVSLVESELEQEQIAERVSKDLHKARRQPLSKIQIALVTLGASLVGFAALGALLSEAPS
;
A
#
# COMPACT_ATOMS: atom_id res chain seq x y z
N MET A 1 2.25 -5.07 16.19
CA MET A 1 1.15 -5.37 15.26
C MET A 1 0.22 -4.17 15.28
N ASN A 2 0.35 -3.27 14.32
CA ASN A 2 -0.35 -1.97 14.34
C ASN A 2 -1.79 -2.14 13.84
N LEU A 3 -2.76 -1.84 14.72
CA LEU A 3 -4.20 -1.93 14.48
C LEU A 3 -4.78 -0.77 13.64
N LEU A 4 -3.93 0.11 13.10
CA LEU A 4 -4.35 1.33 12.38
C LEU A 4 -4.30 1.22 10.85
N ASP A 5 -3.72 0.17 10.27
CA ASP A 5 -3.78 -0.09 8.82
C ASP A 5 -5.06 -0.84 8.45
N ARG A 6 -6.20 -0.26 8.82
CA ARG A 6 -7.48 -0.67 8.24
C ARG A 6 -7.50 -0.15 6.80
N LEU A 7 -6.74 -0.81 5.93
CA LEU A 7 -6.84 -0.74 4.47
C LEU A 7 -8.33 -0.80 4.16
N VAL A 8 -8.90 0.31 3.69
CA VAL A 8 -10.24 0.30 3.11
C VAL A 8 -10.08 -0.52 1.83
N ARG A 9 -10.27 -1.84 1.96
CA ARG A 9 -10.19 -2.78 0.84
C ARG A 9 -11.30 -2.45 -0.13
N ASN A 10 -10.93 -1.90 -1.28
CA ASN A 10 -11.86 -1.76 -2.39
C ASN A 10 -12.03 -3.12 -3.06
N ARG A 11 -13.04 -3.89 -2.60
CA ARG A 11 -13.30 -5.25 -3.09
C ARG A 11 -13.64 -5.30 -4.58
N GLY A 12 -14.18 -4.22 -5.14
CA GLY A 12 -14.44 -4.11 -6.58
C GLY A 12 -13.11 -4.10 -7.33
N THR A 13 -12.26 -3.11 -7.03
CA THR A 13 -10.95 -2.99 -7.67
C THR A 13 -10.04 -4.20 -7.42
N GLU A 14 -10.08 -4.83 -6.23
CA GLU A 14 -9.35 -6.09 -6.00
C GLU A 14 -9.80 -7.19 -6.96
N LYS A 15 -11.11 -7.32 -7.17
CA LYS A 15 -11.66 -8.30 -8.12
C LYS A 15 -11.21 -7.98 -9.55
N ASP A 16 -11.30 -6.72 -9.96
CA ASP A 16 -10.95 -6.33 -11.33
C ASP A 16 -9.45 -6.55 -11.62
N VAL A 17 -8.57 -6.32 -10.63
CA VAL A 17 -7.14 -6.65 -10.75
C VAL A 17 -6.92 -8.17 -10.84
N ARG A 18 -7.70 -8.99 -10.12
CA ARG A 18 -7.62 -10.46 -10.25
C ARG A 18 -8.06 -10.94 -11.62
N ASP A 19 -9.17 -10.38 -12.12
CA ASP A 19 -9.69 -10.71 -13.45
C ASP A 19 -8.68 -10.29 -14.54
N TYR A 20 -7.95 -9.18 -14.34
CA TYR A 20 -6.82 -8.79 -15.20
C TYR A 20 -5.66 -9.80 -15.13
N LEU A 21 -5.28 -10.26 -13.93
CA LEU A 21 -4.20 -11.25 -13.77
C LEU A 21 -4.52 -12.57 -14.47
N ASP A 22 -5.77 -13.04 -14.35
CA ASP A 22 -6.26 -14.23 -15.05
C ASP A 22 -6.12 -14.07 -16.59
N GLN A 23 -6.41 -12.88 -17.13
CA GLN A 23 -6.25 -12.58 -18.55
C GLN A 23 -4.79 -12.53 -19.01
N GLN A 24 -3.85 -12.25 -18.09
CA GLN A 24 -2.41 -12.22 -18.37
C GLN A 24 -1.73 -13.60 -18.18
N GLY A 25 -2.49 -14.65 -17.85
CA GLY A 25 -1.97 -16.01 -17.68
C GLY A 25 -1.49 -16.35 -16.25
N TRP A 26 -1.77 -15.48 -15.28
CA TRP A 26 -1.54 -15.77 -13.86
C TRP A 26 -2.78 -16.37 -13.23
N GLU A 27 -2.65 -17.04 -12.08
CA GLU A 27 -3.83 -17.49 -11.33
C GLU A 27 -4.34 -16.39 -10.38
N GLY A 28 -4.93 -15.34 -10.94
CA GLY A 28 -5.46 -14.17 -10.26
C GLY A 28 -6.45 -14.51 -9.13
N LYS A 29 -7.22 -15.59 -9.27
CA LYS A 29 -8.09 -16.12 -8.19
C LYS A 29 -7.33 -16.40 -6.88
N PHE A 30 -6.06 -16.81 -6.95
CA PHE A 30 -5.23 -17.11 -5.79
C PHE A 30 -4.34 -15.94 -5.34
N ALA A 31 -4.38 -14.81 -6.06
CA ALA A 31 -3.59 -13.64 -5.69
C ALA A 31 -3.85 -13.20 -4.24
N GLN A 32 -2.81 -12.75 -3.55
CA GLN A 32 -2.86 -12.25 -2.19
C GLN A 32 -2.36 -10.81 -2.18
N PHE A 33 -3.25 -9.86 -1.92
CA PHE A 33 -2.88 -8.46 -1.80
C PHE A 33 -2.22 -8.20 -0.45
N ASP A 34 -1.00 -7.68 -0.46
CA ASP A 34 -0.36 -7.13 0.72
C ASP A 34 -1.00 -5.77 1.05
N TYR A 35 -1.22 -4.94 0.03
CA TYR A 35 -1.97 -3.69 0.13
C TYR A 35 -2.67 -3.32 -1.19
N LEU A 36 -3.71 -2.50 -1.07
CA LEU A 36 -4.37 -1.78 -2.16
C LEU A 36 -4.79 -0.41 -1.59
N GLU A 37 -4.20 0.66 -2.10
CA GLU A 37 -4.30 2.00 -1.51
C GLU A 37 -4.72 3.02 -2.56
N LEU A 38 -5.72 3.85 -2.23
CA LEU A 38 -6.14 4.95 -3.08
C LEU A 38 -5.01 5.99 -3.14
N PHE A 39 -4.52 6.27 -4.34
CA PHE A 39 -3.46 7.24 -4.62
C PHE A 39 -4.03 8.57 -5.11
N ALA A 40 -5.02 8.55 -6.00
CA ALA A 40 -5.65 9.75 -6.53
C ALA A 40 -7.09 9.50 -6.99
N ILE A 41 -7.90 10.55 -7.05
CA ILE A 41 -9.31 10.49 -7.43
C ILE A 41 -9.75 11.75 -8.18
N GLN A 42 -10.59 11.60 -9.19
CA GLN A 42 -11.31 12.70 -9.83
C GLN A 42 -12.61 12.97 -9.07
N ARG A 43 -13.01 14.23 -8.90
CA ARG A 43 -14.34 14.56 -8.38
C ARG A 43 -15.31 14.75 -9.57
N PRO A 44 -16.54 14.18 -9.54
CA PRO A 44 -17.13 13.36 -8.48
C PRO A 44 -16.90 11.85 -8.69
N GLY A 45 -15.85 11.26 -8.10
CA GLY A 45 -15.69 9.83 -7.86
C GLY A 45 -15.32 8.91 -9.04
N TRP A 46 -15.66 9.28 -10.28
CA TRP A 46 -15.66 8.38 -11.45
C TRP A 46 -14.31 7.77 -11.82
N VAL A 47 -13.21 8.46 -11.54
CA VAL A 47 -11.86 8.00 -11.88
C VAL A 47 -11.04 7.92 -10.61
N GLN A 48 -10.50 6.75 -10.33
CA GLN A 48 -9.70 6.46 -9.15
C GLN A 48 -8.41 5.77 -9.57
N VAL A 49 -7.30 6.12 -8.93
CA VAL A 49 -6.01 5.48 -9.13
C VAL A 49 -5.59 4.87 -7.81
N PHE A 50 -5.29 3.57 -7.84
CA PHE A 50 -4.80 2.84 -6.70
C PHE A 50 -3.40 2.30 -6.96
N LYS A 51 -2.60 2.24 -5.90
CA LYS A 51 -1.35 1.47 -5.85
C LYS A 51 -1.60 0.15 -5.13
N PHE A 52 -0.97 -0.93 -5.57
CA PHE A 52 -1.06 -2.22 -4.89
C PHE A 52 0.26 -2.99 -4.89
N SER A 53 0.38 -3.91 -3.93
CA SER A 53 1.37 -4.99 -3.90
C SER A 53 0.61 -6.29 -3.72
N LEU A 54 0.97 -7.31 -4.49
CA LEU A 54 0.38 -8.63 -4.38
C LEU A 54 1.39 -9.73 -4.63
N ARG A 55 1.03 -10.93 -4.18
CA ARG A 55 1.70 -12.18 -4.56
C ARG A 55 0.71 -13.03 -5.34
N VAL A 56 1.13 -13.64 -6.44
CA VAL A 56 0.28 -14.46 -7.30
C VAL A 56 1.09 -15.65 -7.83
N PRO A 57 0.54 -16.87 -7.86
CA PRO A 57 1.19 -17.99 -8.50
C PRO A 57 1.05 -17.92 -10.03
N ASP A 58 2.07 -18.38 -10.74
CA ASP A 58 1.96 -18.69 -12.16
C ASP A 58 1.25 -20.04 -12.39
N SER A 59 1.15 -20.47 -13.64
CA SER A 59 0.53 -21.75 -14.02
C SER A 59 1.28 -22.98 -13.51
N GLU A 60 2.53 -22.83 -13.07
CA GLU A 60 3.34 -23.91 -12.48
C GLU A 60 3.22 -23.92 -10.95
N GLY A 61 2.55 -22.93 -10.36
CA GLY A 61 2.33 -22.78 -8.93
C GLY A 61 3.43 -21.97 -8.22
N GLU A 62 4.38 -21.41 -8.95
CA GLU A 62 5.47 -20.62 -8.38
C GLU A 62 5.00 -19.20 -8.03
N TRP A 63 5.23 -18.81 -6.79
CA TRP A 63 4.72 -17.54 -6.25
C TRP A 63 5.63 -16.38 -6.61
N SER A 64 5.10 -15.45 -7.40
CA SER A 64 5.77 -14.20 -7.75
C SER A 64 5.14 -13.02 -7.04
N ARG A 65 5.97 -12.05 -6.64
CA ARG A 65 5.52 -10.78 -6.05
C ARG A 65 5.53 -9.70 -7.10
N TRP A 66 4.43 -8.95 -7.18
CA TRP A 66 4.26 -7.84 -8.11
C TRP A 66 3.79 -6.58 -7.40
N LEU A 67 4.30 -5.45 -7.86
CA LEU A 67 3.76 -4.14 -7.57
C LEU A 67 2.90 -3.72 -8.75
N GLY A 68 1.95 -2.81 -8.51
CA GLY A 68 1.18 -2.28 -9.60
C GLY A 68 0.40 -1.02 -9.29
N VAL A 69 -0.14 -0.46 -10.37
CA VAL A 69 -1.02 0.69 -10.38
C VAL A 69 -2.25 0.32 -11.18
N VAL A 70 -3.44 0.59 -10.64
CA VAL A 70 -4.71 0.45 -11.36
C VAL A 70 -5.40 1.79 -11.44
N ARG A 71 -5.76 2.19 -12.66
CA ARG A 71 -6.67 3.30 -12.94
C ARG A 71 -8.04 2.71 -13.24
N ASP A 72 -8.95 2.92 -12.31
CA ASP A 72 -10.35 2.55 -12.40
C ASP A 72 -11.14 3.76 -12.88
N ASP A 73 -11.90 3.60 -13.96
CA ASP A 73 -12.76 4.63 -14.54
C ASP A 73 -14.12 3.99 -14.77
N GLU A 74 -15.11 4.32 -13.94
CA GLU A 74 -16.43 3.65 -13.94
C GLU A 74 -17.16 3.74 -15.30
N ARG A 75 -16.73 4.64 -16.19
CA ARG A 75 -17.31 4.83 -17.54
C ARG A 75 -16.55 4.06 -18.63
N ASN A 76 -15.34 3.60 -18.33
CA ASN A 76 -14.44 2.93 -19.25
C ASN A 76 -13.96 1.61 -18.66
N SER A 77 -13.00 0.95 -19.32
CA SER A 77 -12.33 -0.21 -18.75
C SER A 77 -11.26 0.21 -17.74
N ILE A 78 -11.00 -0.67 -16.77
CA ILE A 78 -9.84 -0.55 -15.89
C ILE A 78 -8.54 -0.59 -16.71
N GLN A 79 -7.50 0.07 -16.21
CA GLN A 79 -6.14 -0.02 -16.75
C GLN A 79 -5.20 -0.43 -15.63
N VAL A 80 -4.57 -1.60 -15.77
CA VAL A 80 -3.65 -2.15 -14.78
C VAL A 80 -2.23 -2.12 -15.36
N SER A 81 -1.26 -1.72 -14.56
CA SER A 81 0.16 -1.76 -14.89
C SER A 81 0.90 -2.50 -13.78
N LEU A 82 1.56 -3.61 -14.12
CA LEU A 82 2.42 -4.37 -13.21
C LEU A 82 3.86 -3.92 -13.37
N VAL A 83 4.58 -3.82 -12.26
CA VAL A 83 5.97 -3.36 -12.20
C VAL A 83 6.73 -4.13 -11.13
N GLU A 84 8.05 -4.16 -11.24
CA GLU A 84 8.91 -4.90 -10.30
C GLU A 84 9.49 -3.99 -9.20
N SER A 85 9.52 -2.68 -9.41
CA SER A 85 10.14 -1.72 -8.48
C SER A 85 9.18 -0.67 -7.96
N GLU A 86 9.39 -0.25 -6.70
CA GLU A 86 8.61 0.82 -6.07
C GLU A 86 8.82 2.17 -6.76
N LEU A 87 10.03 2.40 -7.28
CA LEU A 87 10.35 3.62 -8.02
C LEU A 87 9.50 3.73 -9.29
N GLU A 88 9.43 2.65 -10.06
CA GLU A 88 8.61 2.59 -11.28
C GLU A 88 7.11 2.69 -10.95
N GLN A 89 6.67 2.04 -9.87
CA GLN A 89 5.30 2.16 -9.39
C GLN A 89 4.91 3.61 -9.11
N GLU A 90 5.79 4.36 -8.42
CA GLU A 90 5.56 5.77 -8.12
C GLU A 90 5.53 6.61 -9.40
N GLN A 91 6.46 6.38 -10.34
CA GLN A 91 6.50 7.10 -11.62
C GLN A 91 5.24 6.86 -12.45
N ILE A 92 4.75 5.62 -12.51
CA ILE A 92 3.50 5.29 -13.20
C ILE A 92 2.32 5.95 -12.49
N ALA A 93 2.23 5.82 -11.16
CA ALA A 93 1.15 6.42 -10.37
C ALA A 93 1.07 7.95 -10.56
N GLU A 94 2.21 8.63 -10.51
CA GLU A 94 2.34 10.06 -10.81
C GLU A 94 1.89 10.40 -12.24
N ARG A 95 2.35 9.62 -13.23
CA ARG A 95 2.00 9.84 -14.64
C ARG A 95 0.50 9.68 -14.89
N VAL A 96 -0.13 8.62 -14.38
CA VAL A 96 -1.56 8.34 -14.63
C VAL A 96 -2.50 9.20 -13.78
N SER A 97 -1.98 9.84 -12.73
CA SER A 97 -2.74 10.72 -11.83
C SER A 97 -2.56 12.21 -12.10
N LYS A 98 -1.88 12.60 -13.18
CA LYS A 98 -1.52 13.99 -13.50
C LYS A 98 -2.68 14.99 -13.36
N ASP A 99 -3.89 14.58 -13.76
CA ASP A 99 -5.09 15.43 -13.73
C ASP A 99 -6.07 15.06 -12.59
N LEU A 100 -5.62 14.31 -11.59
CA LEU A 100 -6.41 13.81 -10.48
C LEU A 100 -6.02 14.46 -9.15
N HIS A 101 -6.96 14.51 -8.22
CA HIS A 101 -6.67 14.95 -6.86
C HIS A 101 -6.03 13.80 -6.07
N LYS A 102 -4.78 13.98 -5.65
CA LYS A 102 -4.08 12.98 -4.84
C LYS A 102 -4.80 12.76 -3.50
N ALA A 103 -5.02 11.50 -3.16
CA ALA A 103 -5.49 11.08 -1.86
C ALA A 103 -4.36 11.36 -0.86
N ARG A 104 -4.51 12.44 -0.10
CA ARG A 104 -3.45 12.99 0.75
C ARG A 104 -3.11 11.99 1.87
N ARG A 105 -1.96 11.32 1.80
CA ARG A 105 -1.25 10.89 3.01
C ARG A 105 -0.65 12.14 3.63
N GLN A 106 -1.21 12.63 4.73
CA GLN A 106 -0.56 13.72 5.46
C GLN A 106 0.71 13.18 6.11
N PRO A 107 1.91 13.67 5.75
CA PRO A 107 3.11 13.32 6.51
C PRO A 107 2.90 13.76 7.95
N LEU A 108 3.35 12.93 8.91
CA LEU A 108 3.34 13.29 10.32
C LEU A 108 4.01 14.66 10.48
N SER A 109 3.34 15.57 11.16
CA SER A 109 3.93 16.89 11.41
C SER A 109 5.21 16.74 12.25
N LYS A 110 6.13 17.69 12.12
CA LYS A 110 7.38 17.71 12.92
C LYS A 110 7.11 17.59 14.43
N ILE A 111 5.97 18.12 14.91
CA ILE A 111 5.54 18.03 16.31
C ILE A 111 5.17 16.59 16.70
N GLN A 112 4.46 15.88 15.83
CA GLN A 112 4.11 14.48 16.07
C GLN A 112 5.37 13.59 16.10
N ILE A 113 6.32 13.85 15.20
CA ILE A 113 7.61 13.16 15.20
C ILE A 113 8.33 13.42 16.53
N ALA A 114 8.44 14.69 16.95
CA ALA A 114 9.09 15.04 18.21
C ALA A 114 8.44 14.37 19.44
N LEU A 115 7.11 14.30 19.49
CA LEU A 115 6.38 13.63 20.57
C LEU A 115 6.64 12.12 20.62
N VAL A 116 6.67 11.45 19.45
CA VAL A 116 6.99 10.02 19.37
C VAL A 116 8.42 9.75 19.83
N THR A 117 9.38 10.57 19.41
CA THR A 117 10.78 10.43 19.83
C THR A 117 10.92 10.62 21.33
N LEU A 118 10.28 11.63 21.91
CA LEU A 118 10.31 11.89 23.36
C LEU A 118 9.73 10.72 24.16
N GLY A 119 8.58 10.19 23.73
CA GLY A 119 7.95 9.03 24.37
C GLY A 119 8.83 7.79 24.32
N ALA A 120 9.44 7.49 23.17
CA ALA A 120 10.36 6.37 23.02
C ALA A 120 11.61 6.52 23.92
N SER A 121 12.15 7.73 24.05
CA SER A 121 13.27 8.00 24.95
C SER A 121 12.91 7.75 26.42
N LEU A 122 11.75 8.22 26.89
CA LEU A 122 11.30 8.00 28.28
C LEU A 122 11.17 6.51 28.62
N VAL A 123 10.59 5.72 27.70
CA VAL A 123 10.49 4.27 27.88
C VAL A 123 11.87 3.61 27.90
N GLY A 124 12.77 4.03 27.00
CA GLY A 124 14.15 3.54 26.96
C GLY A 124 14.91 3.83 28.26
N PHE A 125 14.79 5.04 28.80
CA PHE A 125 15.42 5.42 30.08
C PHE A 125 14.87 4.63 31.26
N ALA A 126 13.56 4.42 31.32
CA ALA A 126 12.95 3.61 32.38
C ALA A 126 13.42 2.14 32.33
N ALA A 127 13.48 1.55 31.13
CA ALA A 127 13.97 0.19 30.95
C ALA A 127 15.46 0.04 31.30
N LEU A 128 16.29 1.03 30.93
CA LEU A 128 17.71 1.05 31.27
C LEU A 128 17.93 1.19 32.79
N GLY A 129 17.14 2.07 33.44
CA GLY A 129 17.17 2.22 34.90
C GLY A 129 16.78 0.94 35.64
N ALA A 130 15.74 0.24 35.16
CA ALA A 130 15.33 -1.04 35.75
C ALA A 130 16.41 -2.12 35.60
N LEU A 131 17.03 -2.25 34.42
CA LEU A 131 18.13 -3.20 34.19
C LEU A 131 19.37 -2.91 35.04
N LEU A 132 19.71 -1.64 35.24
CA LEU A 132 20.82 -1.25 36.11
C LEU A 132 20.50 -1.46 37.60
N SER A 133 19.22 -1.41 37.99
CA SER A 133 18.80 -1.66 39.38
C SER A 133 18.78 -3.14 39.76
N GLU A 134 18.69 -4.05 38.77
CA GLU A 134 18.74 -5.50 38.98
C GLU A 134 20.16 -6.09 38.88
N ALA A 135 21.17 -5.28 38.56
CA ALA A 135 22.55 -5.73 38.54
C ALA A 135 23.04 -6.03 39.97
N PRO A 136 23.42 -7.28 40.30
CA PRO A 136 23.94 -7.60 41.62
C PRO A 136 25.29 -6.90 41.81
N SER A 137 25.41 -6.14 42.91
CA SER A 137 26.63 -5.47 43.38
C SER A 137 27.71 -6.45 43.78
#